data_AF-A0A419I895-F1
#
_entry.id   AF-A0A419I895-F1
#
_cell.length_a   1.000
_cell.length_b   1.000
_cell.length_c   1.000
_cell.angle_alpha   90.00
_cell.angle_beta   90.00
_cell.angle_gamma   90.00
#
_symmetry.space_group_name_H-M   'P 1'
#
loop_
_entity.id
_entity.type
_entity.pdbx_description
1 polymer ?
#
loop_
_entity_poly.entity_id
_entity_poly.type
_entity_poly.pdbx_seq_one_letter_code
_entity_poly.pdbx_strand_id
1 'polypeptide(L)'
;MRRGRLRLPLPKAVKGPFTASGTVKGPFTAFSGSRDAAVGRVRRRFGDDHSTTRLPPSAPSGAAVPGTAPGRSASVTRPEPPPEIADHLAGQRFLVIGTGAPAVSALPAGVLELEALTGGGPIRIALTRQSLRFLTRTTLTAVTGRKAFVDEWGTDEPLNPDHVDIAQWATVILVYPATLHFLSRLALGQCDTPVMLALQCTTAPIVLAPSLPPGGFESAAYRDHRQRLETRPHIRIAEPRAGYSMRTGADNVGAPCPFGELLPLVTALLAERGQG
;
A
#
# COMPACT_ATOMS: atom_id res chain seq x y z
N MET A 1 -50.37 -8.73 -42.22
CA MET A 1 -49.16 -8.42 -43.02
C MET A 1 -48.94 -6.91 -43.08
N ARG A 2 -47.88 -6.39 -42.43
CA ARG A 2 -47.07 -5.21 -42.85
C ARG A 2 -46.01 -4.98 -41.76
N ARG A 3 -44.77 -5.40 -42.02
CA ARG A 3 -43.61 -5.19 -41.14
C ARG A 3 -43.07 -3.77 -41.38
N GLY A 4 -43.24 -2.87 -40.40
CA GLY A 4 -42.59 -1.56 -40.40
C GLY A 4 -41.17 -1.65 -39.86
N ARG A 5 -40.16 -1.48 -40.71
CA ARG A 5 -38.76 -1.32 -40.30
C ARG A 5 -38.58 0.11 -39.76
N LEU A 6 -38.39 0.26 -38.45
CA LEU A 6 -37.85 1.50 -37.87
C LEU A 6 -36.36 1.62 -38.25
N ARG A 7 -35.99 2.69 -38.95
CA ARG A 7 -34.60 3.11 -39.16
C ARG A 7 -34.22 4.05 -38.00
N LEU A 8 -33.22 3.67 -37.20
CA LEU A 8 -32.56 4.60 -36.28
C LEU A 8 -31.56 5.50 -37.05
N PRO A 9 -31.44 6.80 -36.71
CA PRO A 9 -30.44 7.68 -37.29
C PRO A 9 -29.07 7.50 -36.62
N LEU A 10 -28.01 7.48 -37.45
CA LEU A 10 -26.61 7.49 -37.01
C LEU A 10 -26.24 8.88 -36.43
N PRO A 11 -25.36 8.95 -35.40
CA PRO A 11 -24.92 10.23 -34.84
C PRO A 11 -23.98 10.98 -35.81
N LYS A 12 -24.19 12.29 -35.89
CA LYS A 12 -23.41 13.23 -36.70
C LYS A 12 -22.00 13.40 -36.15
N ALA A 13 -21.00 13.29 -37.02
CA ALA A 13 -19.60 13.57 -36.71
C ALA A 13 -19.41 15.06 -36.37
N VAL A 14 -18.94 15.35 -35.15
CA VAL A 14 -18.52 16.68 -34.73
C VAL A 14 -17.08 16.89 -35.21
N LYS A 15 -16.91 17.81 -36.18
CA LYS A 15 -15.60 18.32 -36.59
C LYS A 15 -15.21 19.47 -35.66
N GLY A 16 -14.12 19.31 -34.92
CA GLY A 16 -13.43 20.36 -34.18
C GLY A 16 -11.94 20.39 -34.56
N PRO A 17 -11.29 21.56 -34.63
CA PRO A 17 -10.05 21.73 -35.35
C PRO A 17 -8.83 21.40 -34.48
N PHE A 18 -8.03 20.41 -34.89
CA PHE A 18 -6.67 20.24 -34.38
C PHE A 18 -5.70 20.78 -35.43
N THR A 19 -5.13 21.94 -35.13
CA THR A 19 -4.00 22.51 -35.87
C THR A 19 -2.74 21.72 -35.53
N ALA A 20 -2.29 20.87 -36.45
CA ALA A 20 -0.98 20.24 -36.39
C ALA A 20 0.03 21.11 -37.17
N SER A 21 0.95 21.74 -36.45
CA SER A 21 2.19 22.28 -37.02
C SER A 21 3.31 21.99 -36.03
N GLY A 22 4.23 21.13 -36.44
CA GLY A 22 5.34 20.65 -35.61
C GLY A 22 6.24 19.76 -36.45
N THR A 23 6.95 20.39 -37.39
CA THR A 23 7.95 19.78 -38.26
C THR A 23 9.10 19.22 -37.43
N VAL A 24 9.29 17.89 -37.43
CA VAL A 24 10.55 17.25 -37.00
C VAL A 24 11.27 16.77 -38.26
N LYS A 25 12.27 17.56 -38.70
CA LYS A 25 13.31 17.14 -39.64
C LYS A 25 14.56 16.79 -38.83
N GLY A 26 15.01 15.55 -38.93
CA GLY A 26 16.30 15.09 -38.41
C GLY A 26 16.67 13.79 -39.12
N PRO A 27 17.90 13.64 -39.66
CA PRO A 27 18.16 12.73 -40.77
C PRO A 27 18.40 11.28 -40.33
N PHE A 28 17.82 10.36 -41.09
CA PHE A 28 18.25 8.97 -41.21
C PHE A 28 19.59 8.94 -41.94
N THR A 29 20.66 8.53 -41.26
CA THR A 29 21.90 8.08 -41.91
C THR A 29 22.05 6.58 -41.69
N ALA A 30 21.85 5.83 -42.77
CA ALA A 30 22.25 4.44 -42.89
C ALA A 30 23.79 4.36 -42.88
N PHE A 31 24.36 3.47 -42.07
CA PHE A 31 25.75 3.09 -42.19
C PHE A 31 25.83 1.58 -42.40
N SER A 32 26.25 1.21 -43.61
CA SER A 32 26.56 -0.14 -44.06
C SER A 32 28.06 -0.40 -43.97
N GLY A 33 28.44 -1.61 -43.58
CA GLY A 33 29.81 -2.15 -43.62
C GLY A 33 30.51 -2.08 -42.26
N SER A 34 31.34 -3.03 -41.84
CA SER A 34 31.85 -4.27 -42.43
C SER A 34 32.30 -5.13 -41.24
N ARG A 35 32.27 -6.45 -41.42
CA ARG A 35 32.93 -7.43 -40.56
C ARG A 35 34.43 -7.12 -40.49
N ASP A 36 35.02 -7.15 -39.29
CA ASP A 36 36.07 -8.12 -38.95
C ASP A 36 36.62 -7.99 -37.51
N ALA A 37 36.80 -9.18 -36.92
CA ALA A 37 37.81 -9.63 -35.96
C ALA A 37 38.27 -8.74 -34.78
N ALA A 38 38.02 -9.21 -33.55
CA ALA A 38 39.07 -9.72 -32.64
C ALA A 38 38.48 -10.15 -31.29
N VAL A 39 38.40 -11.47 -31.06
CA VAL A 39 38.06 -12.06 -29.76
C VAL A 39 39.33 -12.06 -28.90
N GLY A 40 39.46 -11.06 -28.04
CA GLY A 40 40.51 -10.98 -27.01
C GLY A 40 40.20 -11.91 -25.84
N ARG A 41 40.81 -13.10 -25.85
CA ARG A 41 40.70 -14.14 -24.82
C ARG A 41 41.56 -13.75 -23.60
N VAL A 42 40.97 -13.13 -22.57
CA VAL A 42 41.67 -12.88 -21.29
C VAL A 42 41.70 -14.17 -20.47
N ARG A 43 42.81 -14.91 -20.55
CA ARG A 43 43.15 -15.97 -19.59
C ARG A 43 43.69 -15.31 -18.32
N ARG A 44 42.92 -15.28 -17.22
CA ARG A 44 43.48 -15.04 -15.89
C ARG A 44 44.14 -16.32 -15.39
N ARG A 45 45.44 -16.25 -15.12
CA ARG A 45 46.21 -17.27 -14.42
C ARG A 45 45.77 -17.26 -12.95
N PHE A 46 45.37 -18.41 -12.42
CA PHE A 46 45.38 -18.67 -10.98
C PHE A 46 46.84 -18.86 -10.58
N GLY A 47 47.33 -17.98 -9.70
CA GLY A 47 48.58 -18.15 -8.98
C GLY A 47 48.25 -18.32 -7.51
N ASP A 48 48.68 -19.44 -6.94
CA ASP A 48 48.60 -19.73 -5.52
C ASP A 48 49.57 -18.82 -4.77
N ASP A 49 49.04 -17.96 -3.90
CA ASP A 49 49.87 -17.19 -2.96
C ASP A 49 49.26 -17.30 -1.56
N HIS A 50 49.87 -18.17 -0.75
CA HIS A 50 49.54 -18.36 0.66
C HIS A 50 50.16 -17.23 1.50
N SER A 51 49.52 -16.06 1.53
CA SER A 51 49.86 -15.00 2.48
C SER A 51 48.93 -15.05 3.70
N THR A 52 49.48 -15.41 4.85
CA THR A 52 48.79 -15.42 6.14
C THR A 52 48.56 -13.98 6.63
N THR A 53 47.34 -13.46 6.49
CA THR A 53 46.99 -12.16 7.09
C THR A 53 46.77 -12.34 8.60
N ARG A 54 47.75 -11.92 9.41
CA ARG A 54 47.59 -11.80 10.88
C ARG A 54 46.63 -10.65 11.20
N LEU A 55 45.66 -10.91 12.09
CA LEU A 55 44.84 -9.88 12.72
C LEU A 55 45.72 -8.96 13.61
N PRO A 56 45.46 -7.64 13.65
CA PRO A 56 46.16 -6.74 14.57
C PRO A 56 45.70 -6.94 16.02
N PRO A 57 46.57 -6.67 17.02
CA PRO A 57 46.25 -6.86 18.43
C PRO A 57 45.23 -5.84 18.94
N SER A 58 44.36 -6.29 19.85
CA SER A 58 43.36 -5.51 20.57
C SER A 58 43.98 -4.43 21.45
N ALA A 59 43.44 -3.21 21.37
CA ALA A 59 43.85 -2.06 22.19
C ALA A 59 43.51 -2.23 23.69
N PRO A 60 44.29 -1.63 24.60
CA PRO A 60 44.08 -1.76 26.05
C PRO A 60 42.83 -1.00 26.53
N SER A 61 42.12 -1.65 27.45
CA SER A 61 40.99 -1.12 28.21
C SER A 61 41.48 -0.04 29.19
N GLY A 62 40.96 1.18 29.08
CA GLY A 62 41.20 2.23 30.07
C GLY A 62 41.29 3.64 29.50
N ALA A 63 40.15 4.22 29.11
CA ALA A 63 40.02 5.66 28.97
C ALA A 63 38.63 6.09 29.48
N ALA A 64 38.62 6.89 30.54
CA ALA A 64 37.41 7.42 31.15
C ALA A 64 36.71 8.41 30.21
N VAL A 65 35.41 8.22 30.02
CA VAL A 65 34.54 9.14 29.26
C VAL A 65 34.19 10.33 30.15
N PRO A 66 34.35 11.60 29.72
CA PRO A 66 33.93 12.75 30.51
C PRO A 66 32.40 12.81 30.62
N GLY A 67 31.92 13.19 31.79
CA GLY A 67 30.51 13.12 32.21
C GLY A 67 29.51 13.77 31.25
N THR A 68 28.51 12.98 30.87
CA THR A 68 27.31 13.43 30.17
C THR A 68 26.40 14.15 31.17
N ALA A 69 26.10 15.43 30.92
CA ALA A 69 25.07 16.16 31.63
C ALA A 69 23.70 15.46 31.49
N PRO A 70 22.80 15.52 32.49
CA PRO A 70 21.50 14.86 32.40
C PRO A 70 20.64 15.58 31.34
N GLY A 71 20.56 14.97 30.16
CA GLY A 71 19.64 15.37 29.12
C GLY A 71 18.21 15.14 29.59
N ARG A 72 17.45 16.23 29.71
CA ARG A 72 16.01 16.22 29.96
C ARG A 72 15.34 15.23 28.99
N SER A 73 14.70 14.20 29.54
CA SER A 73 13.67 13.43 28.82
C SER A 73 12.56 14.40 28.45
N ALA A 74 12.60 14.91 27.22
CA ALA A 74 11.44 15.54 26.65
C ALA A 74 10.45 14.41 26.40
N SER A 75 9.44 14.27 27.26
CA SER A 75 8.26 13.51 26.94
C SER A 75 7.75 14.03 25.61
N VAL A 76 7.90 13.24 24.56
CA VAL A 76 7.18 13.48 23.31
C VAL A 76 5.72 13.26 23.67
N THR A 77 5.06 14.33 24.09
CA THR A 77 3.62 14.35 24.30
C THR A 77 3.02 14.04 22.93
N ARG A 78 2.53 12.82 22.75
CA ARG A 78 1.80 12.45 21.54
C ARG A 78 0.62 13.43 21.45
N PRO A 79 0.38 14.05 20.28
CA PRO A 79 -0.80 14.89 20.13
C PRO A 79 -2.02 14.04 20.45
N GLU A 80 -2.73 14.40 21.53
CA GLU A 80 -4.01 13.80 21.79
C GLU A 80 -4.97 14.24 20.68
N PRO A 81 -5.74 13.31 20.11
CA PRO A 81 -6.62 13.60 19.01
C PRO A 81 -7.78 14.45 19.51
N PRO A 82 -8.51 15.11 18.61
CA PRO A 82 -9.80 15.69 18.96
C PRO A 82 -10.69 14.61 19.62
N PRO A 83 -11.26 14.88 20.81
CA PRO A 83 -12.03 13.89 21.58
C PRO A 83 -13.21 13.30 20.79
N GLU A 84 -13.78 14.09 19.86
CA GLU A 84 -14.88 13.67 18.98
C GLU A 84 -14.54 12.44 18.12
N ILE A 85 -13.28 12.24 17.73
CA ILE A 85 -12.88 11.06 16.95
C ILE A 85 -12.80 9.84 17.87
N ALA A 86 -12.18 9.97 19.05
CA ALA A 86 -11.98 8.86 19.97
C ALA A 86 -13.31 8.22 20.40
N ASP A 87 -14.34 9.02 20.66
CA ASP A 87 -15.65 8.54 21.08
C ASP A 87 -16.32 7.63 20.03
N HIS A 88 -16.19 7.96 18.74
CA HIS A 88 -16.76 7.15 17.65
C HIS A 88 -15.97 5.85 17.42
N LEU A 89 -14.68 5.85 17.75
CA LEU A 89 -13.81 4.68 17.56
C LEU A 89 -13.84 3.72 18.76
N ALA A 90 -14.26 4.19 19.94
CA ALA A 90 -14.38 3.37 21.13
C ALA A 90 -15.37 2.20 20.91
N GLY A 91 -15.00 1.01 21.38
CA GLY A 91 -15.82 -0.20 21.26
C GLY A 91 -15.84 -0.85 19.87
N GLN A 92 -15.24 -0.24 18.85
CA GLN A 92 -15.14 -0.83 17.51
C GLN A 92 -14.07 -1.93 17.46
N ARG A 93 -14.33 -2.96 16.65
CA ARG A 93 -13.41 -4.04 16.31
C ARG A 93 -12.77 -3.74 14.96
N PHE A 94 -11.51 -3.37 14.96
CA PHE A 94 -10.78 -2.96 13.76
C PHE A 94 -10.04 -4.14 13.12
N LEU A 95 -10.30 -4.37 11.84
CA LEU A 95 -9.44 -5.17 11.00
C LEU A 95 -8.53 -4.24 10.19
N VAL A 96 -7.22 -4.33 10.41
CA VAL A 96 -6.22 -3.57 9.66
C VAL A 96 -5.52 -4.48 8.66
N ILE A 97 -5.52 -4.12 7.38
CA ILE A 97 -5.01 -4.95 6.28
C ILE A 97 -3.80 -4.26 5.65
N GLY A 98 -2.63 -4.93 5.71
CA GLY A 98 -1.41 -4.50 5.06
C GLY A 98 -1.22 -5.15 3.68
N THR A 99 -1.04 -4.33 2.64
CA THR A 99 -0.84 -4.82 1.26
C THR A 99 0.58 -4.54 0.72
N GLY A 100 0.93 -5.15 -0.41
CA GLY A 100 2.29 -5.22 -0.95
C GLY A 100 2.84 -3.93 -1.57
N ALA A 101 3.16 -2.92 -0.75
CA ALA A 101 3.90 -1.73 -1.16
C ALA A 101 4.88 -1.28 -0.06
N PRO A 102 5.95 -0.53 -0.39
CA PRO A 102 6.92 -0.05 0.61
C PRO A 102 6.30 0.72 1.78
N ALA A 103 5.19 1.43 1.54
CA ALA A 103 4.47 2.19 2.57
C ALA A 103 3.88 1.32 3.69
N VAL A 104 3.76 0.00 3.50
CA VAL A 104 3.34 -0.92 4.57
C VAL A 104 4.33 -0.95 5.74
N SER A 105 5.58 -0.51 5.55
CA SER A 105 6.54 -0.36 6.64
C SER A 105 6.09 0.62 7.72
N ALA A 106 5.19 1.56 7.40
CA ALA A 106 4.60 2.49 8.36
C ALA A 106 3.41 1.91 9.15
N LEU A 107 2.93 0.71 8.78
CA LEU A 107 1.78 0.07 9.40
C LEU A 107 1.92 -0.14 10.92
N PRO A 108 3.08 -0.54 11.49
CA PRO A 108 3.22 -0.68 12.94
C PRO A 108 2.95 0.62 13.70
N ALA A 109 3.39 1.76 13.17
CA ALA A 109 3.14 3.07 13.77
C ALA A 109 1.63 3.41 13.72
N GLY A 110 0.98 3.17 12.58
CA GLY A 110 -0.48 3.37 12.44
C GLY A 110 -1.31 2.48 13.36
N VAL A 111 -0.89 1.23 13.58
CA VAL A 111 -1.55 0.33 14.55
C VAL A 111 -1.41 0.85 15.98
N LEU A 112 -0.22 1.29 16.38
CA LEU A 112 0.02 1.87 17.71
C LEU A 112 -0.73 3.19 17.91
N GLU A 113 -0.85 3.99 16.85
CA GLU A 113 -1.71 5.17 16.83
C GLU A 113 -3.15 4.75 17.09
N LEU A 114 -3.73 3.89 16.25
CA LEU A 114 -5.11 3.39 16.41
C LEU A 114 -5.38 2.80 17.81
N GLU A 115 -4.43 2.06 18.35
CA GLU A 115 -4.51 1.49 19.69
C GLU A 115 -4.62 2.57 20.78
N ALA A 116 -3.81 3.63 20.68
CA ALA A 116 -3.88 4.76 21.62
C ALA A 116 -5.25 5.46 21.53
N LEU A 117 -5.78 5.61 20.32
CA LEU A 117 -7.06 6.29 20.06
C LEU A 117 -8.27 5.53 20.56
N THR A 118 -8.20 4.20 20.45
CA THR A 118 -9.30 3.30 20.81
C THR A 118 -9.24 2.85 22.27
N GLY A 119 -8.26 3.33 23.04
CA GLY A 119 -8.05 2.92 24.43
C GLY A 119 -7.67 1.45 24.58
N GLY A 120 -6.87 0.91 23.65
CA GLY A 120 -6.52 -0.52 23.66
C GLY A 120 -7.55 -1.41 22.96
N GLY A 121 -8.41 -0.84 22.12
CA GLY A 121 -9.51 -1.53 21.46
C GLY A 121 -9.11 -2.81 20.70
N PRO A 122 -10.09 -3.68 20.40
CA PRO A 122 -9.84 -4.91 19.67
C PRO A 122 -9.38 -4.63 18.23
N ILE A 123 -8.11 -4.88 17.95
CA ILE A 123 -7.48 -4.74 16.62
C ILE A 123 -6.93 -6.10 16.19
N ARG A 124 -7.35 -6.58 15.01
CA ARG A 124 -6.75 -7.71 14.29
C ARG A 124 -6.03 -7.19 13.06
N ILE A 125 -4.93 -7.85 12.70
CA ILE A 125 -4.10 -7.41 11.57
C ILE A 125 -3.97 -8.56 10.57
N ALA A 126 -4.25 -8.26 9.30
CA ALA A 126 -4.05 -9.18 8.19
C ALA A 126 -2.92 -8.65 7.29
N LEU A 127 -2.00 -9.52 6.89
CA LEU A 127 -0.95 -9.20 5.92
C LEU A 127 -1.16 -10.04 4.67
N THR A 128 -1.19 -9.38 3.51
CA THR A 128 -1.15 -10.11 2.23
C THR A 128 0.20 -10.82 2.06
N ARG A 129 0.25 -11.90 1.28
CA ARG A 129 1.53 -12.54 0.92
C ARG A 129 2.57 -11.56 0.36
N GLN A 130 2.14 -10.54 -0.39
CA GLN A 130 3.05 -9.56 -1.00
C GLN A 130 3.55 -8.50 0.00
N SER A 131 2.80 -8.17 1.06
CA SER A 131 3.28 -7.23 2.07
C SER A 131 4.45 -7.79 2.88
N LEU A 132 4.53 -9.13 3.00
CA LEU A 132 5.63 -9.81 3.70
C LEU A 132 7.01 -9.56 3.09
N ARG A 133 7.09 -9.04 1.86
CA ARG A 133 8.35 -8.60 1.23
C ARG A 133 8.90 -7.30 1.82
N PHE A 134 8.04 -6.47 2.41
CA PHE A 134 8.39 -5.14 2.93
C PHE A 134 8.29 -5.07 4.45
N LEU A 135 7.35 -5.80 5.05
CA LEU A 135 7.15 -5.87 6.49
C LEU A 135 6.92 -7.32 6.90
N THR A 136 7.81 -7.86 7.72
CA THR A 136 7.64 -9.22 8.25
C THR A 136 6.55 -9.25 9.32
N ARG A 137 5.83 -10.37 9.39
CA ARG A 137 4.87 -10.63 10.48
C ARG A 137 5.53 -10.51 11.85
N THR A 138 6.75 -11.00 11.98
CA THR A 138 7.51 -10.99 13.25
C THR A 138 7.78 -9.56 13.71
N THR A 139 8.25 -8.69 12.82
CA THR A 139 8.51 -7.28 13.14
C THR A 139 7.23 -6.57 13.58
N LEU A 140 6.15 -6.72 12.82
CA LEU A 140 4.86 -6.12 13.17
C LEU A 140 4.38 -6.59 14.55
N THR A 141 4.46 -7.90 14.81
CA THR A 141 4.03 -8.49 16.09
C THR A 141 4.90 -8.01 17.25
N ALA A 142 6.22 -7.93 17.06
CA ALA A 142 7.15 -7.48 18.11
C ALA A 142 6.96 -6.01 18.45
N VAL A 143 6.67 -5.15 17.46
CA VAL A 143 6.50 -3.70 17.67
C VAL A 143 5.13 -3.36 18.25
N THR A 144 4.07 -4.04 17.80
CA THR A 144 2.69 -3.72 18.19
C THR A 144 2.17 -4.57 19.34
N GLY A 145 2.83 -5.67 19.68
CA GLY A 145 2.29 -6.68 20.61
C GLY A 145 1.09 -7.47 20.04
N ARG A 146 0.66 -7.18 18.81
CA ARG A 146 -0.52 -7.77 18.18
C ARG A 146 -0.12 -8.80 17.14
N LYS A 147 -0.66 -10.01 17.26
CA LYS A 147 -0.45 -11.07 16.26
C LYS A 147 -1.13 -10.69 14.96
N ALA A 148 -0.39 -10.79 13.86
CA ALA A 148 -0.94 -10.64 12.52
C ALA A 148 -1.05 -12.01 11.84
N PHE A 149 -2.15 -12.24 11.12
CA PHE A 149 -2.31 -13.43 10.30
C PHE A 149 -1.98 -13.14 8.82
N VAL A 150 -1.69 -14.18 8.06
CA VAL A 150 -1.42 -14.06 6.62
C VAL A 150 -2.69 -14.37 5.85
N ASP A 151 -3.06 -13.48 4.93
CA ASP A 151 -4.24 -13.62 4.08
C ASP A 151 -4.00 -14.64 2.96
N GLU A 152 -4.17 -15.93 3.29
CA GLU A 152 -3.94 -17.07 2.40
C GLU A 152 -4.81 -18.26 2.81
N TRP A 153 -5.32 -19.02 1.83
CA TRP A 153 -6.07 -20.25 2.07
C TRP A 153 -5.15 -21.41 2.46
N GLY A 154 -5.67 -22.36 3.24
CA GLY A 154 -4.97 -23.63 3.49
C GLY A 154 -3.70 -23.49 4.35
N THR A 155 -3.57 -22.41 5.11
CA THR A 155 -2.55 -22.31 6.15
C THR A 155 -2.96 -23.19 7.33
N ASP A 156 -2.13 -24.17 7.70
CA ASP A 156 -2.32 -25.01 8.89
C ASP A 156 -2.07 -24.25 10.22
N GLU A 157 -2.05 -22.92 10.19
CA GLU A 157 -1.94 -22.12 11.41
C GLU A 157 -3.26 -22.22 12.18
N PRO A 158 -3.25 -22.74 13.43
CA PRO A 158 -4.48 -22.99 14.22
C PRO A 158 -5.33 -21.75 14.53
N LEU A 159 -4.88 -20.58 14.11
CA LEU A 159 -5.41 -19.27 14.45
C LEU A 159 -5.70 -18.40 13.22
N ASN A 160 -5.64 -18.93 11.99
CA ASN A 160 -6.02 -18.14 10.83
C ASN A 160 -7.56 -18.08 10.75
N PRO A 161 -8.20 -16.91 10.96
CA PRO A 161 -9.65 -16.83 10.91
C PRO A 161 -10.16 -17.09 9.49
N ASP A 162 -11.27 -17.80 9.37
CA ASP A 162 -11.93 -17.94 8.07
C ASP A 162 -12.62 -16.64 7.66
N HIS A 163 -13.07 -16.60 6.41
CA HIS A 163 -13.74 -15.43 5.83
C HIS A 163 -15.04 -15.03 6.56
N VAL A 164 -15.74 -15.98 7.19
CA VAL A 164 -16.99 -15.70 7.95
C VAL A 164 -16.65 -15.03 9.27
N ASP A 165 -15.67 -15.56 10.01
CA ASP A 165 -15.18 -14.95 11.25
C ASP A 165 -14.63 -13.55 10.99
N ILE A 166 -13.82 -13.37 9.93
CA ILE A 166 -13.30 -12.05 9.54
C ILE A 166 -14.45 -11.06 9.30
N ALA A 167 -15.44 -11.46 8.50
CA ALA A 167 -16.55 -10.58 8.10
C ALA A 167 -17.48 -10.19 9.26
N GLN A 168 -17.71 -11.11 10.21
CA GLN A 168 -18.59 -10.89 11.37
C GLN A 168 -17.87 -10.23 12.55
N TRP A 169 -16.56 -10.46 12.69
CA TRP A 169 -15.77 -9.90 13.77
C TRP A 169 -15.46 -8.42 13.53
N ALA A 170 -15.10 -8.03 12.30
CA ALA A 170 -14.75 -6.64 12.02
C ALA A 170 -15.99 -5.75 12.04
N THR A 171 -15.97 -4.67 12.84
CA THR A 171 -16.97 -3.59 12.75
C THR A 171 -16.46 -2.41 11.95
N VAL A 172 -15.13 -2.29 11.78
CA VAL A 172 -14.44 -1.33 10.89
C VAL A 172 -13.25 -2.03 10.23
N ILE A 173 -13.01 -1.71 8.96
CA ILE A 173 -11.91 -2.26 8.17
C ILE A 173 -11.06 -1.13 7.59
N LEU A 174 -9.75 -1.20 7.81
CA LEU A 174 -8.77 -0.27 7.27
C LEU A 174 -7.80 -1.02 6.36
N VAL A 175 -7.58 -0.53 5.13
CA VAL A 175 -6.58 -1.09 4.22
C VAL A 175 -5.47 -0.08 4.01
N TYR A 176 -4.29 -0.37 4.59
CA TYR A 176 -3.15 0.52 4.58
C TYR A 176 -1.82 -0.22 4.33
N PRO A 177 -1.10 0.10 3.25
CA PRO A 177 -1.60 0.75 2.04
C PRO A 177 -2.59 -0.17 1.30
N ALA A 178 -3.45 0.41 0.46
CA ALA A 178 -4.27 -0.28 -0.53
C ALA A 178 -3.61 -0.20 -1.91
N THR A 179 -2.81 -1.20 -2.27
CA THR A 179 -2.17 -1.28 -3.60
C THR A 179 -3.19 -1.28 -4.74
N LEU A 180 -2.79 -0.83 -5.92
CA LEU A 180 -3.62 -0.95 -7.13
C LEU A 180 -4.11 -2.39 -7.36
N HIS A 181 -3.25 -3.39 -7.13
CA HIS A 181 -3.65 -4.80 -7.19
C HIS A 181 -4.81 -5.12 -6.22
N PHE A 182 -4.71 -4.69 -4.96
CA PHE A 182 -5.77 -4.91 -3.97
C PHE A 182 -7.07 -4.20 -4.37
N LEU A 183 -6.99 -2.94 -4.81
CA LEU A 183 -8.14 -2.18 -5.29
C LEU A 183 -8.82 -2.84 -6.49
N SER A 184 -8.03 -3.32 -7.47
CA SER A 184 -8.55 -4.07 -8.62
C SER A 184 -9.30 -5.33 -8.19
N ARG A 185 -8.72 -6.15 -7.31
CA ARG A 185 -9.38 -7.37 -6.82
C ARG A 185 -10.70 -7.04 -6.12
N LEU A 186 -10.71 -6.04 -5.24
CA LEU A 186 -11.90 -5.63 -4.50
C LEU A 186 -13.00 -5.11 -5.43
N ALA A 187 -12.64 -4.23 -6.36
CA ALA A 187 -13.56 -3.63 -7.32
C ALA A 187 -14.20 -4.66 -8.25
N LEU A 188 -13.42 -5.65 -8.68
CA LEU A 188 -13.85 -6.72 -9.59
C LEU A 188 -14.53 -7.90 -8.89
N GLY A 189 -14.60 -7.92 -7.55
CA GLY A 189 -15.22 -9.02 -6.82
C GLY A 189 -14.38 -10.29 -6.76
N GLN A 190 -13.06 -10.20 -6.94
CA GLN A 190 -12.17 -11.36 -6.83
C GLN A 190 -12.04 -11.79 -5.37
N CYS A 191 -12.34 -13.07 -5.10
CA CYS A 191 -12.44 -13.65 -3.76
C CYS A 191 -11.40 -14.77 -3.57
N ASP A 192 -10.17 -14.52 -4.00
CA ASP A 192 -9.08 -15.50 -4.06
C ASP A 192 -8.37 -15.71 -2.71
N THR A 193 -8.74 -14.98 -1.66
CA THR A 193 -8.21 -15.12 -0.28
C THR A 193 -9.32 -14.97 0.77
N PRO A 194 -9.13 -15.45 2.02
CA PRO A 194 -10.13 -15.30 3.07
C PRO A 194 -10.54 -13.85 3.32
N VAL A 195 -9.58 -12.91 3.37
CA VAL A 195 -9.88 -11.48 3.54
C VAL A 195 -10.66 -10.95 2.35
N MET A 196 -10.23 -11.24 1.11
CA MET A 196 -10.93 -10.74 -0.08
C MET A 196 -12.38 -11.21 -0.13
N LEU A 197 -12.66 -12.47 0.22
CA LEU A 197 -14.00 -13.00 0.31
C LEU A 197 -14.80 -12.32 1.44
N ALA A 198 -14.20 -12.15 2.62
CA ALA A 198 -14.82 -11.45 3.74
C ALA A 198 -15.22 -10.01 3.38
N LEU A 199 -14.37 -9.29 2.63
CA LEU A 199 -14.65 -7.92 2.20
C LEU A 199 -15.82 -7.81 1.20
N GLN A 200 -16.16 -8.87 0.46
CA GLN A 200 -17.36 -8.86 -0.39
C GLN A 200 -18.65 -9.14 0.40
N CYS A 201 -18.54 -9.80 1.56
CA CYS A 201 -19.68 -10.23 2.36
C CYS A 201 -19.97 -9.35 3.58
N THR A 202 -19.02 -8.51 3.98
CA THR A 202 -19.17 -7.63 5.14
C THR A 202 -20.04 -6.40 4.84
N THR A 203 -20.72 -5.90 5.86
CA THR A 203 -21.40 -4.60 5.85
C THR A 203 -20.63 -3.57 6.69
N ALA A 204 -19.46 -3.92 7.22
CA ALA A 204 -18.61 -3.01 7.98
C ALA A 204 -18.10 -1.86 7.08
N PRO A 205 -17.84 -0.67 7.64
CA PRO A 205 -17.16 0.40 6.93
C PRO A 205 -15.77 -0.06 6.50
N ILE A 206 -15.41 0.20 5.25
CA ILE A 206 -14.10 -0.09 4.68
C ILE A 206 -13.46 1.22 4.23
N VAL A 207 -12.32 1.57 4.80
CA VAL A 207 -11.53 2.72 4.35
C VAL A 207 -10.25 2.24 3.69
N LEU A 208 -10.02 2.71 2.46
CA LEU A 208 -8.91 2.30 1.60
C LEU A 208 -7.93 3.45 1.45
N ALA A 209 -6.64 3.21 1.68
CA ALA A 209 -5.57 4.21 1.51
C ALA A 209 -4.72 3.88 0.26
N PRO A 210 -5.05 4.38 -0.94
CA PRO A 210 -4.41 3.90 -2.16
C PRO A 210 -2.90 4.13 -2.16
N SER A 211 -2.16 3.14 -2.65
CA SER A 211 -0.73 3.27 -2.95
C SER A 211 -0.51 2.86 -4.40
N LEU A 212 -0.14 3.86 -5.21
CA LEU A 212 -0.06 3.77 -6.65
C LEU A 212 1.40 3.95 -7.10
N PRO A 213 1.90 3.12 -8.04
CA PRO A 213 3.21 3.32 -8.65
C PRO A 213 3.23 4.60 -9.52
N PRO A 214 4.41 5.04 -9.98
CA PRO A 214 4.50 6.08 -11.01
C PRO A 214 3.58 5.79 -12.20
N GLY A 215 2.79 6.77 -12.64
CA GLY A 215 1.80 6.59 -13.72
C GLY A 215 0.46 5.97 -13.26
N GLY A 216 0.32 5.67 -11.96
CA GLY A 216 -0.86 5.02 -11.42
C GLY A 216 -2.10 5.91 -11.37
N PHE A 217 -1.94 7.23 -11.26
CA PHE A 217 -3.07 8.19 -11.34
C PHE A 217 -3.70 8.22 -12.74
N GLU A 218 -2.88 8.04 -13.76
CA GLU A 218 -3.27 8.06 -15.17
C GLU A 218 -3.87 6.72 -15.63
N SER A 219 -3.71 5.66 -14.83
CA SER A 219 -4.22 4.34 -15.13
C SER A 219 -5.75 4.35 -15.25
N ALA A 220 -6.25 4.01 -16.44
CA ALA A 220 -7.69 3.82 -16.67
C ALA A 220 -8.26 2.77 -15.72
N ALA A 221 -7.52 1.69 -15.44
CA ALA A 221 -7.93 0.67 -14.49
C ALA A 221 -8.11 1.24 -13.08
N TYR A 222 -7.17 2.08 -12.59
CA TYR A 222 -7.32 2.70 -11.27
C TYR A 222 -8.58 3.57 -11.20
N ARG A 223 -8.80 4.42 -12.22
CA ARG A 223 -9.98 5.29 -12.29
C ARG A 223 -11.28 4.49 -12.27
N ASP A 224 -11.38 3.46 -13.11
CA ASP A 224 -12.58 2.61 -13.22
C ASP A 224 -12.84 1.84 -11.92
N HIS A 225 -11.79 1.27 -11.32
CA HIS A 225 -11.92 0.54 -10.05
C HIS A 225 -12.30 1.46 -8.90
N ARG A 226 -11.69 2.64 -8.82
CA ARG A 226 -12.02 3.65 -7.82
C ARG A 226 -13.49 4.03 -7.90
N GLN A 227 -13.96 4.40 -9.10
CA GLN A 227 -15.36 4.76 -9.31
C GLN A 227 -16.32 3.63 -8.91
N ARG A 228 -16.02 2.38 -9.27
CA ARG A 228 -16.84 1.21 -8.90
C ARG A 228 -16.87 0.93 -7.39
N LEU A 229 -15.79 1.24 -6.69
CA LEU A 229 -15.73 1.08 -5.24
C LEU A 229 -16.48 2.19 -4.53
N GLU A 230 -16.41 3.42 -5.04
CA GLU A 230 -17.14 4.58 -4.50
C GLU A 230 -18.67 4.44 -4.61
N THR A 231 -19.19 3.60 -5.53
CA THR A 231 -20.63 3.30 -5.57
C THR A 231 -21.09 2.39 -4.42
N ARG A 232 -20.18 1.81 -3.63
CA ARG A 232 -20.52 0.95 -2.50
C ARG A 232 -20.62 1.82 -1.24
N PRO A 233 -21.80 1.92 -0.58
CA PRO A 233 -22.05 2.95 0.44
C PRO A 233 -21.16 2.82 1.68
N HIS A 234 -20.75 1.61 2.04
CA HIS A 234 -19.88 1.33 3.18
C HIS A 234 -18.38 1.47 2.86
N ILE A 235 -18.00 1.90 1.65
CA ILE A 235 -16.59 2.08 1.27
C ILE A 235 -16.25 3.57 1.15
N ARG A 236 -15.09 3.95 1.66
CA ARG A 236 -14.44 5.25 1.38
C ARG A 236 -13.01 5.03 0.92
N ILE A 237 -12.56 5.87 -0.01
CA ILE A 237 -11.21 5.85 -0.56
C ILE A 237 -10.56 7.18 -0.18
N ALA A 238 -9.46 7.11 0.57
CA ALA A 238 -8.67 8.29 0.89
C ALA A 238 -7.95 8.82 -0.35
N GLU A 239 -7.77 10.13 -0.44
CA GLU A 239 -7.04 10.72 -1.55
C GLU A 239 -5.54 10.38 -1.46
N PRO A 240 -4.94 9.81 -2.52
CA PRO A 240 -3.51 9.59 -2.55
C PRO A 240 -2.78 10.92 -2.69
N ARG A 241 -1.67 11.08 -1.99
CA ARG A 241 -0.81 12.27 -2.08
C ARG A 241 0.22 12.10 -3.18
N ALA A 242 0.61 13.20 -3.81
CA ALA A 242 1.76 13.20 -4.71
C ALA A 242 3.02 12.80 -3.90
N GLY A 243 3.75 11.81 -4.40
CA GLY A 243 4.98 11.32 -3.81
C GLY A 243 6.11 11.21 -4.84
N TYR A 244 7.33 11.18 -4.33
CA TYR A 244 8.54 11.11 -5.15
C TYR A 244 8.90 9.67 -5.53
N SER A 245 9.15 9.43 -6.81
CA SER A 245 9.60 8.14 -7.32
C SER A 245 11.12 8.01 -7.27
N MET A 246 11.65 7.11 -6.44
CA MET A 246 13.08 6.77 -6.46
C MET A 246 13.55 6.14 -7.78
N ARG A 247 12.63 5.57 -8.58
CA ARG A 247 12.99 4.91 -9.84
C ARG A 247 13.03 5.86 -11.04
N THR A 248 12.10 6.81 -11.09
CA THR A 248 11.94 7.73 -12.24
C THR A 248 12.40 9.15 -11.93
N GLY A 249 12.56 9.51 -10.65
CA GLY A 249 12.91 10.87 -10.23
C GLY A 249 11.76 11.88 -10.33
N ALA A 250 10.52 11.42 -10.55
CA ALA A 250 9.35 12.27 -10.74
C ALA A 250 8.41 12.25 -9.53
N ASP A 251 7.70 13.36 -9.31
CA ASP A 251 6.66 13.55 -8.29
C ASP A 251 5.28 13.05 -8.74
N ASN A 252 5.22 11.82 -9.24
CA ASN A 252 4.00 11.24 -9.82
C ASN A 252 3.59 9.90 -9.19
N VAL A 253 4.11 9.59 -8.01
CA VAL A 253 3.67 8.44 -7.22
C VAL A 253 2.40 8.83 -6.46
N GLY A 254 1.40 7.96 -6.43
CA GLY A 254 0.28 8.11 -5.50
C GLY A 254 0.66 7.48 -4.16
N ALA A 255 1.26 8.25 -3.27
CA ALA A 255 1.53 7.81 -1.92
C ALA A 255 0.22 7.72 -1.12
N PRO A 256 0.05 6.73 -0.23
CA PRO A 256 -1.10 6.73 0.67
C PRO A 256 -1.03 7.97 1.59
N CYS A 257 -2.18 8.51 1.98
CA CYS A 257 -2.24 9.52 3.03
C CYS A 257 -1.65 8.96 4.34
N PRO A 258 -1.19 9.79 5.29
CA PRO A 258 -0.87 9.34 6.64
C PRO A 258 -1.99 8.49 7.26
N PHE A 259 -1.62 7.50 8.08
CA PHE A 259 -2.58 6.54 8.65
C PHE A 259 -3.71 7.22 9.44
N GLY A 260 -3.39 8.20 10.30
CA GLY A 260 -4.37 8.96 11.06
C GLY A 260 -5.43 9.69 10.20
N GLU A 261 -5.12 10.02 8.94
CA GLU A 261 -6.10 10.65 8.03
C GLU A 261 -7.20 9.69 7.54
N LEU A 262 -7.08 8.38 7.79
CA LEU A 262 -8.15 7.43 7.53
C LEU A 262 -9.28 7.52 8.57
N LEU A 263 -8.98 8.01 9.77
CA LEU A 263 -9.90 7.95 10.90
C LEU A 263 -11.09 8.89 10.77
N PRO A 264 -10.95 10.13 10.26
CA PRO A 264 -12.11 10.96 9.94
C PRO A 264 -13.06 10.30 8.94
N LEU A 265 -12.53 9.52 7.97
CA LEU A 265 -13.36 8.78 7.01
C LEU A 265 -14.12 7.63 7.69
N VAL A 266 -13.49 6.97 8.67
CA VAL A 266 -14.17 5.98 9.51
C VAL A 266 -15.30 6.62 10.30
N THR A 267 -15.02 7.73 11.00
CA THR A 267 -16.01 8.44 11.81
C THR A 267 -17.22 8.86 10.98
N ALA A 268 -16.99 9.39 9.77
CA ALA A 268 -18.06 9.74 8.84
C ALA A 268 -18.94 8.53 8.49
N LEU A 269 -18.33 7.41 8.10
CA LEU A 269 -19.07 6.17 7.78
C LEU A 269 -19.84 5.60 8.97
N LEU A 270 -19.28 5.68 10.18
CA LEU A 270 -19.96 5.21 11.40
C LEU A 270 -21.16 6.11 11.74
N ALA A 271 -21.01 7.43 11.60
CA ALA A 271 -22.10 8.38 11.82
C ALA A 271 -23.26 8.17 10.82
N GLU A 272 -22.96 7.93 9.55
CA GLU A 272 -23.97 7.60 8.52
C GLU A 272 -24.75 6.32 8.86
N ARG A 273 -24.08 5.31 9.46
CA ARG A 273 -24.73 4.04 9.85
C ARG A 273 -25.59 4.15 11.09
N GLY A 274 -25.29 5.06 12.02
CA GLY A 274 -26.10 5.27 13.23
C GLY A 274 -27.43 5.99 12.97
N GLN A 275 -27.62 6.54 11.77
CA GLN A 275 -28.79 7.34 11.38
C GLN A 275 -29.86 6.57 10.59
N GLY A 276 -29.62 5.30 10.24
CA GLY A 276 -30.52 4.45 9.45
C GLY A 276 -31.08 3.28 10.24
#